data_AF-A0A0F9LMU7-F1
#
_entry.id   AF-A0A0F9LMU7-F1
#
_cell.length_a   1.000
_cell.length_b   1.000
_cell.length_c   1.000
_cell.angle_alpha   90.00
_cell.angle_beta   90.00
_cell.angle_gamma   90.00
#
_symmetry.space_group_name_H-M   'P 1'
#
loop_
_entity.id
_entity.type
_entity.pdbx_description
1 polymer ?
#
loop_
_entity_poly.entity_id
_entity_poly.type
_entity_poly.pdbx_seq_one_letter_code
_entity_poly.pdbx_strand_id
1 'polypeptide(L)'
;MKHISMKHERCMRSYCVVCDGGLFICAVCFLSEGALTTDCPGAKASEEESNLIYSGRLDYREGKGWTPTPNLFNQLRRSWENTRRRMA
;
A
#
# COMPACT_ATOMS: atom_id res chain seq x y z
N MET A 1 -11.48 2.43 7.63
CA MET A 1 -11.28 1.08 8.22
C MET A 1 -9.78 0.84 8.31
N LYS A 2 -9.27 0.11 9.32
CA LYS A 2 -7.83 -0.19 9.41
C LYS A 2 -7.43 -1.37 8.53
N HIS A 3 -6.20 -1.36 8.02
CA HIS A 3 -5.62 -2.51 7.33
C HIS A 3 -5.36 -3.66 8.31
N ILE A 4 -5.46 -4.90 7.82
CA ILE A 4 -5.27 -6.11 8.62
C ILE A 4 -4.25 -6.98 7.90
N SER A 5 -3.16 -7.35 8.57
CA SER A 5 -2.14 -8.22 7.98
C SER A 5 -2.72 -9.56 7.54
N MET A 6 -2.38 -9.99 6.33
CA MET A 6 -2.63 -11.34 5.84
C MET A 6 -1.91 -12.37 6.73
N LYS A 7 -2.61 -13.45 7.06
CA LYS A 7 -2.06 -14.59 7.79
C LYS A 7 -2.23 -15.85 6.94
N HIS A 8 -1.14 -16.60 6.78
CA HIS A 8 -1.22 -17.95 6.21
C HIS A 8 -1.34 -18.97 7.35
N GLU A 9 -2.50 -19.58 7.53
CA GLU A 9 -2.73 -20.53 8.64
C GLU A 9 -1.88 -21.80 8.55
N ARG A 10 -1.57 -22.26 7.33
CA ARG A 10 -0.74 -23.44 7.06
C ARG A 10 0.18 -23.19 5.87
N CYS A 11 1.16 -22.31 6.03
CA CYS A 11 2.13 -22.04 4.97
C CYS A 11 3.07 -23.25 4.79
N MET A 12 3.03 -23.90 3.63
CA MET A 12 3.89 -25.06 3.30
C MET A 12 5.14 -24.68 2.51
N ARG A 13 5.36 -23.38 2.26
CA ARG A 13 6.55 -22.92 1.54
C ARG A 13 7.76 -22.97 2.46
N SER A 14 8.90 -23.43 1.95
CA SER A 14 10.18 -23.36 2.64
C SER A 14 10.64 -21.92 2.91
N TYR A 15 10.13 -20.95 2.14
CA TYR A 15 10.31 -19.52 2.35
C TYR A 15 9.03 -18.76 2.01
N CYS A 16 8.61 -17.82 2.88
CA CYS A 16 7.42 -17.01 2.66
C CYS A 16 7.60 -15.59 3.19
N VAL A 17 7.80 -14.64 2.27
CA VAL A 17 8.00 -13.22 2.60
C VAL A 17 6.91 -12.60 3.50
N VAL A 18 5.68 -13.10 3.46
CA VAL A 18 4.60 -12.65 4.36
C VAL A 18 4.74 -13.26 5.76
N CYS A 19 4.96 -14.57 5.86
CA CYS A 19 5.13 -15.25 7.15
C CYS A 19 6.42 -14.84 7.86
N ASP A 20 7.47 -14.59 7.08
CA ASP A 20 8.80 -14.20 7.54
C ASP A 20 8.86 -12.68 7.88
N GLY A 21 7.74 -11.96 7.77
CA GLY A 21 7.63 -10.55 8.13
C GLY A 21 8.31 -9.58 7.15
N GLY A 22 8.74 -10.06 5.97
CA GLY A 22 9.39 -9.25 4.94
C GLY A 22 8.44 -8.45 4.05
N LEU A 23 7.15 -8.75 4.06
CA LEU A 23 6.13 -8.01 3.30
C LEU A 23 4.79 -8.03 4.03
N PHE A 24 4.26 -6.84 4.32
CA PHE A 24 2.88 -6.73 4.74
C PHE A 24 1.94 -6.67 3.52
N ILE A 25 0.89 -7.48 3.57
CA ILE A 25 -0.24 -7.49 2.61
C ILE A 25 -1.52 -7.37 3.43
N CYS A 26 -2.43 -6.49 3.04
CA CYS A 26 -3.73 -6.39 3.69
C CYS A 26 -4.65 -7.56 3.28
N ALA A 27 -5.21 -8.28 4.24
CA ALA A 27 -6.14 -9.39 4.02
C ALA A 27 -7.49 -8.97 3.41
N VAL A 28 -7.79 -7.66 3.44
CA VAL A 28 -9.09 -7.11 3.00
C VAL A 28 -8.97 -6.52 1.60
N CYS A 29 -8.06 -5.56 1.41
CA CYS A 29 -7.90 -4.89 0.11
C CYS A 29 -6.85 -5.50 -0.80
N PHE A 30 -6.06 -6.48 -0.31
CA PHE A 30 -5.01 -7.19 -1.05
C PHE A 30 -3.84 -6.33 -1.56
N LEU A 31 -3.77 -5.08 -1.12
CA LEU A 31 -2.64 -4.19 -1.39
C LEU A 31 -1.45 -4.52 -0.48
N SER A 32 -0.24 -4.42 -1.01
CA SER A 32 1.03 -4.59 -0.29
C SER A 32 1.60 -3.25 0.16
N GLU A 33 2.55 -3.24 1.11
CA GLU A 33 3.13 -2.02 1.72
C GLU A 33 3.39 -0.85 0.76
N GLY A 34 3.93 -1.10 -0.43
CA GLY A 34 4.20 -0.04 -1.41
C GLY A 34 2.96 0.55 -2.10
N ALA A 35 1.83 -0.15 -2.04
CA ALA A 35 0.57 0.21 -2.68
C ALA A 35 -0.59 0.32 -1.65
N LEU A 36 -0.31 0.38 -0.35
CA LEU A 36 -1.35 0.60 0.66
C LEU A 36 -1.92 2.02 0.57
N THR A 37 -3.23 2.11 0.64
CA THR A 37 -3.94 3.36 0.91
C THR A 37 -3.79 3.78 2.37
N THR A 38 -4.08 5.04 2.68
CA THR A 38 -4.11 5.57 4.06
C THR A 38 -5.11 4.79 4.92
N ASP A 39 -6.32 4.58 4.40
CA ASP A 39 -7.37 3.77 5.02
C ASP A 39 -7.71 2.56 4.15
N CYS A 40 -8.05 1.44 4.77
CA CYS A 40 -8.53 0.29 4.03
C CYS A 40 -9.91 0.60 3.41
N PRO A 41 -10.10 0.38 2.09
CA PRO A 41 -11.39 0.56 1.42
C PRO A 41 -12.44 -0.48 1.82
N GLY A 42 -12.07 -1.52 2.58
CA GLY A 42 -12.99 -2.58 2.98
C GLY A 42 -13.31 -3.58 1.88
N ALA A 43 -12.75 -3.41 0.68
CA ALA A 43 -12.92 -4.28 -0.47
C ALA A 43 -11.59 -4.50 -1.19
N LYS A 44 -11.51 -5.59 -1.96
CA LYS A 44 -10.36 -5.89 -2.81
C LYS A 44 -10.15 -4.77 -3.83
N ALA A 45 -8.95 -4.20 -3.89
CA ALA A 45 -8.59 -3.26 -4.94
C ALA A 45 -8.37 -4.00 -6.27
N SER A 46 -8.78 -3.36 -7.36
CA SER A 46 -8.45 -3.78 -8.71
C SER A 46 -6.96 -3.56 -9.01
N GLU A 47 -6.47 -4.20 -10.09
CA GLU A 47 -5.09 -4.00 -10.55
C GLU A 47 -4.83 -2.54 -10.97
N GLU A 48 -5.80 -1.91 -11.62
CA GLU A 48 -5.72 -0.50 -12.02
C GLU A 48 -5.61 0.41 -10.78
N GLU A 49 -6.48 0.23 -9.79
CA GLU A 49 -6.40 0.96 -8.53
C GLU A 49 -5.05 0.74 -7.84
N SER A 50 -4.57 -0.50 -7.76
CA SER A 50 -3.26 -0.84 -7.19
C SER A 50 -2.12 -0.06 -7.88
N ASN A 51 -2.14 0.02 -9.20
CA ASN A 51 -1.14 0.77 -9.97
C ASN A 51 -1.24 2.27 -9.74
N LEU A 52 -2.46 2.81 -9.66
CA LEU A 52 -2.68 4.23 -9.36
C LEU A 52 -2.22 4.58 -7.94
N ILE A 53 -2.46 3.71 -6.96
CA ILE A 53 -2.01 3.92 -5.58
C ILE A 53 -0.49 3.83 -5.49
N TYR A 54 0.11 2.80 -6.08
CA TYR A 54 1.56 2.62 -6.12
C TYR A 54 2.26 3.82 -6.80
N SER A 55 1.67 4.36 -7.87
CA SER A 55 2.20 5.56 -8.55
C SER A 55 1.94 6.86 -7.78
N GLY A 56 1.10 6.85 -6.75
CA GLY A 56 0.74 8.03 -5.94
C GLY A 56 -0.34 8.91 -6.55
N ARG A 57 -1.15 8.36 -7.45
CA ARG A 57 -2.25 9.06 -8.11
C ARG A 57 -3.61 8.79 -7.47
N LEU A 58 -3.67 7.83 -6.55
CA LEU A 58 -4.89 7.41 -5.88
C LEU A 58 -4.61 7.04 -4.44
N ASP A 59 -5.56 7.33 -3.57
CA ASP A 59 -5.54 6.94 -2.17
C ASP A 59 -6.99 6.78 -1.67
N TYR A 60 -7.20 6.05 -0.58
CA TYR A 60 -8.49 5.93 0.09
C TYR A 60 -8.35 6.48 1.50
N ARG A 61 -9.20 7.46 1.87
CA ARG A 61 -9.05 8.23 3.12
C ARG A 61 -10.34 8.35 3.89
N GLU A 62 -10.19 8.35 5.21
CA GLU A 62 -11.19 8.66 6.24
C GLU A 62 -12.48 7.83 6.14
N GLY A 63 -12.46 6.69 5.44
CA GLY A 63 -13.71 5.98 5.11
C GLY A 63 -14.65 6.76 4.17
N LYS A 64 -14.18 7.86 3.57
CA LYS A 64 -14.99 8.79 2.75
C LYS A 64 -14.90 8.51 1.26
N GLY A 65 -13.93 7.72 0.82
CA GLY A 65 -13.79 7.30 -0.57
C GLY A 65 -12.39 7.48 -1.15
N TRP A 66 -12.31 7.27 -2.46
CA TRP A 66 -11.13 7.45 -3.27
C TRP A 66 -10.81 8.92 -3.49
N THR A 67 -9.55 9.30 -3.36
CA THR A 67 -9.04 10.67 -3.55
C THR A 67 -7.80 10.64 -4.44
N PRO A 68 -7.60 11.65 -5.31
CA PRO A 68 -6.40 11.74 -6.15
C PRO A 68 -5.13 12.15 -5.39
N THR A 69 -5.20 12.25 -4.06
CA THR A 69 -4.09 12.70 -3.22
C THR A 69 -3.14 11.53 -2.92
N PRO A 70 -1.83 11.63 -3.20
CA PRO A 70 -0.89 10.56 -2.89
C PRO A 70 -0.87 10.21 -1.39
N ASN A 71 -0.80 8.91 -1.07
CA ASN A 71 -0.38 8.46 0.25
C ASN A 71 1.11 8.80 0.46
N LEU A 72 1.37 9.77 1.34
CA LEU A 72 2.73 10.21 1.65
C LEU A 72 3.58 9.08 2.23
N PHE A 73 2.99 8.15 2.98
CA PHE A 73 3.73 7.08 3.66
C PHE A 73 4.44 6.13 2.68
N ASN A 74 3.82 5.83 1.53
CA ASN A 74 4.45 4.99 0.49
C ASN A 74 5.41 5.78 -0.41
N GLN A 75 5.28 7.12 -0.44
CA GLN A 75 5.98 7.99 -1.40
C GLN A 75 7.15 8.78 -0.80
N LEU A 76 7.38 8.69 0.51
CA LEU A 76 8.48 9.36 1.21
C LEU A 76 9.88 8.91 0.73
N ARG A 77 10.02 7.91 -0.14
CA ARG A 77 11.31 7.65 -0.80
C ARG A 77 11.56 8.55 -2.03
N ARG A 78 10.52 8.99 -2.74
CA ARG A 78 10.64 9.81 -3.97
C ARG A 78 10.66 11.33 -3.70
N SER A 79 10.04 11.78 -2.62
CA SER A 79 10.00 13.22 -2.30
C SER A 79 11.38 13.77 -1.92
N TRP A 80 12.20 13.04 -1.15
CA TRP A 80 13.55 13.51 -0.78
C TRP A 80 14.53 13.61 -1.96
N GLU A 81 14.38 12.78 -2.99
CA GLU A 81 15.19 12.86 -4.21
C GLU A 81 14.78 14.04 -5.10
N ASN A 82 13.48 14.30 -5.22
CA ASN A 82 12.97 15.45 -5.99
C ASN A 82 13.24 16.80 -5.29
N THR A 83 13.21 16.85 -3.97
CA THR A 83 13.57 18.06 -3.21
C THR A 83 15.07 18.36 -3.33
N ARG A 84 15.95 17.33 -3.32
CA ARG A 84 17.40 17.51 -3.56
C ARG A 84 17.72 17.98 -4.99
N ARG A 85 17.01 17.51 -6.02
CA ARG A 85 17.22 17.93 -7.41
C ARG A 85 16.72 19.34 -7.75
N ARG A 86 15.89 19.95 -6.92
CA ARG A 86 15.42 21.35 -7.10
C ARG A 86 16.27 22.38 -6.35
N MET A 87 17.26 21.91 -5.57
CA MET A 87 18.20 22.75 -4.81
C MET A 87 19.65 22.65 -5.33
N ALA A 88 19.86 21.97 -6.45
CA ALA A 88 21.11 21.95 -7.22
C ALA A 88 20.87 22.61 -8.58
#